data_AF-A0A6G3SPE1-F1
#
_entry.id   AF-A0A6G3SPE1-F1
#
_cell.length_a   1.000
_cell.length_b   1.000
_cell.length_c   1.000
_cell.angle_alpha   90.00
_cell.angle_beta   90.00
_cell.angle_gamma   90.00
#
_symmetry.space_group_name_H-M   'P 1'
#
loop_
_entity.id
_entity.type
_entity.pdbx_description
1 polymer ?
#
loop_
_entity_poly.entity_id
_entity_poly.type
_entity_poly.pdbx_seq_one_letter_code
_entity_poly.pdbx_strand_id
1 'polypeptide(L)'
;AEAAEALNAAQEEATRRRREAEEILDAARTEAEQERERAREQSEELLASARKRVEEAEGEARRLVEEADARATELVAAAEQTAQQVRDSVAGLQEQAEEEIAGLRSAAEHVAERTRGEAQEEADRVRADAHAERERASEDAIRLRSEANEEADRLRREAEEEAAAAKALAERTVSDAIGESERLRADTSEYSQRMRTEASDALASAEQDASKARAEARQDANRIRSEAAAQSDRLMAEAANESDRVRNEAAQASEQLVVEATTEANRRRSDSTEQADRMLAEATGESERLRAEAAERLASAQEHAVRTHEEATRLRAEAESAAEELRSQARQEADRVLDEAREAAAKRRADAAEQADQLINKAREEALRTATEAEGQSDTMVGAARKEAVRITSEATVEGNTLVERARTDADELLVGARRDATAIRERAEELRARLESEIEELHERARRETSEQMKTAGERVDNLMKAATEQRDEAEAKAKELMAEANSEASKVRIAAVKRAESLLKEAETKKAGLIREAEKLRADAEAEAKQTVDEGKRELDVLVRRREDINAEISRVQDVLEALESFEAPTGGGKPAGGSAGGAKAPAAAGTRSGGKSSER
;
A
#
# COMPACT_ATOMS: atom_id res chain seq x y z
N ALA A 1 111.34 136.11 58.65
CA ALA A 1 111.86 134.77 58.93
C ALA A 1 110.77 133.89 59.55
N GLU A 2 110.01 134.35 60.56
CA GLU A 2 108.98 133.56 61.26
C GLU A 2 107.79 133.06 60.40
N ALA A 3 107.42 133.74 59.31
CA ALA A 3 106.29 133.31 58.47
C ALA A 3 106.61 132.09 57.57
N ALA A 4 107.89 131.81 57.29
CA ALA A 4 108.28 130.67 56.43
C ALA A 4 108.35 129.34 57.21
N GLU A 5 108.66 129.40 58.51
CA GLU A 5 108.76 128.24 59.38
C GLU A 5 107.36 127.67 59.72
N ALA A 6 106.38 128.53 59.95
CA ALA A 6 105.00 128.12 60.20
C ALA A 6 104.33 127.43 59.00
N LEU A 7 104.70 127.82 57.76
CA LEU A 7 104.15 127.21 56.55
C LEU A 7 104.71 125.79 56.32
N ASN A 8 105.99 125.57 56.61
CA ASN A 8 106.62 124.25 56.52
C ASN A 8 106.05 123.28 57.56
N ALA A 9 105.88 123.72 58.81
CA ALA A 9 105.27 122.90 59.86
C ALA A 9 103.83 122.48 59.50
N ALA A 10 103.04 123.40 58.91
CA ALA A 10 101.70 123.09 58.44
C ALA A 10 101.70 122.12 57.22
N GLN A 11 102.68 122.21 56.33
CA GLN A 11 102.84 121.29 55.19
C GLN A 11 103.27 119.88 55.63
N GLU A 12 104.15 119.77 56.63
CA GLU A 12 104.54 118.49 57.23
C GLU A 12 103.37 117.84 57.98
N GLU A 13 102.58 118.63 58.72
CA GLU A 13 101.41 118.10 59.40
C GLU A 13 100.29 117.67 58.42
N ALA A 14 100.11 118.39 57.32
CA ALA A 14 99.17 118.02 56.26
C ALA A 14 99.60 116.74 55.53
N THR A 15 100.89 116.54 55.28
CA THR A 15 101.42 115.32 54.65
C THR A 15 101.36 114.12 55.60
N ARG A 16 101.58 114.32 56.91
CA ARG A 16 101.37 113.27 57.93
C ARG A 16 99.90 112.84 57.97
N ARG A 17 98.97 113.79 58.08
CA ARG A 17 97.52 113.49 58.09
C ARG A 17 97.06 112.80 56.81
N ARG A 18 97.66 113.15 55.66
CA ARG A 18 97.38 112.47 54.39
C ARG A 18 97.89 111.04 54.36
N ARG A 19 99.09 110.75 54.90
CA ARG A 19 99.59 109.38 55.04
C ARG A 19 98.74 108.54 55.98
N GLU A 20 98.36 109.08 57.13
CA GLU A 20 97.45 108.40 58.07
C GLU A 20 96.10 108.10 57.41
N ALA A 21 95.55 109.03 56.61
CA ALA A 21 94.33 108.79 55.86
C ALA A 21 94.49 107.74 54.74
N GLU A 22 95.61 107.72 54.03
CA GLU A 22 95.93 106.70 53.01
C GLU A 22 96.10 105.32 53.65
N GLU A 23 96.77 105.20 54.80
CA GLU A 23 96.92 103.95 55.55
C GLU A 23 95.57 103.41 56.08
N ILE A 24 94.70 104.28 56.60
CA ILE A 24 93.35 103.88 57.04
C ILE A 24 92.50 103.44 55.84
N LEU A 25 92.62 104.09 54.68
CA LEU A 25 91.90 103.71 53.48
C LEU A 25 92.39 102.37 52.90
N ASP A 26 93.70 102.12 52.91
CA ASP A 26 94.23 100.85 52.43
C ASP A 26 93.92 99.71 53.41
N ALA A 27 93.97 99.94 54.73
CA ALA A 27 93.50 98.98 55.72
C ALA A 27 92.01 98.64 55.54
N ALA A 28 91.16 99.65 55.37
CA ALA A 28 89.73 99.45 55.11
C ALA A 28 89.46 98.73 53.78
N ARG A 29 90.28 98.95 52.74
CA ARG A 29 90.20 98.24 51.46
C ARG A 29 90.62 96.78 51.61
N THR A 30 91.72 96.50 52.30
CA THR A 30 92.18 95.13 52.55
C THR A 30 91.17 94.36 53.39
N GLU A 31 90.58 94.98 54.41
CA GLU A 31 89.53 94.35 55.22
C GLU A 31 88.26 94.08 54.41
N ALA A 32 87.84 95.01 53.56
CA ALA A 32 86.72 94.81 52.63
C ALA A 32 87.00 93.74 51.56
N GLU A 33 88.25 93.58 51.12
CA GLU A 33 88.66 92.50 50.20
C GLU A 33 88.64 91.14 50.90
N GLN A 34 89.15 91.05 52.14
CA GLN A 34 89.10 89.83 52.95
C GLN A 34 87.66 89.41 53.27
N GLU A 35 86.77 90.34 53.58
CA GLU A 35 85.35 90.03 53.78
C GLU A 35 84.67 89.54 52.49
N ARG A 36 85.01 90.13 51.33
CA ARG A 36 84.50 89.67 50.03
C ARG A 36 85.01 88.30 49.65
N GLU A 37 86.26 87.98 49.95
CA GLU A 37 86.86 86.68 49.68
C GLU A 37 86.21 85.59 50.56
N ARG A 38 86.07 85.84 51.87
CA ARG A 38 85.34 84.94 52.78
C ARG A 38 83.89 84.72 52.37
N ALA A 39 83.20 85.78 51.93
CA ALA A 39 81.82 85.65 51.44
C ALA A 39 81.73 84.85 50.14
N ARG A 40 82.73 84.94 49.25
CA ARG A 40 82.82 84.11 48.04
C ARG A 40 83.10 82.65 48.38
N GLU A 41 84.05 82.37 49.25
CA GLU A 41 84.36 81.00 49.71
C GLU A 41 83.14 80.34 50.34
N GLN A 42 82.44 81.02 51.25
CA GLN A 42 81.20 80.50 51.85
C GLN A 42 80.09 80.30 50.82
N SER A 43 79.96 81.20 49.84
CA SER A 43 78.99 81.05 48.76
C SER A 43 79.34 79.88 47.84
N GLU A 44 80.62 79.65 47.54
CA GLU A 44 81.08 78.54 46.72
C GLU A 44 80.93 77.21 47.45
N GLU A 45 81.19 77.16 48.75
CA GLU A 45 80.98 75.98 49.59
C GLU A 45 79.48 75.60 49.67
N LEU A 46 78.59 76.58 49.85
CA LEU A 46 77.15 76.36 49.82
C LEU A 46 76.65 75.90 48.44
N LEU A 47 77.19 76.45 47.36
CA LEU A 47 76.87 76.01 46.00
C LEU A 47 77.39 74.60 45.71
N ALA A 48 78.59 74.24 46.21
CA ALA A 48 79.13 72.89 46.10
C ALA A 48 78.29 71.88 46.89
N SER A 49 77.87 72.22 48.11
CA SER A 49 76.98 71.39 48.92
C SER A 49 75.60 71.22 48.25
N ALA A 50 75.03 72.30 47.69
CA ALA A 50 73.77 72.25 46.96
C ALA A 50 73.88 71.37 45.70
N ARG A 51 74.96 71.51 44.92
CA ARG A 51 75.22 70.68 43.73
C ARG A 51 75.35 69.20 44.10
N LYS A 52 76.08 68.90 45.17
CA LYS A 52 76.23 67.52 45.65
C LYS A 52 74.89 66.91 46.06
N ARG A 53 74.04 67.66 46.77
CA ARG A 53 72.69 67.17 47.15
C ARG A 53 71.78 66.97 45.94
N VAL A 54 71.88 67.82 44.92
CA VAL A 54 71.14 67.64 43.67
C VAL A 54 71.64 66.40 42.92
N GLU A 55 72.96 66.19 42.84
CA GLU A 55 73.55 65.01 42.19
C GLU A 55 73.17 63.71 42.92
N GLU A 56 73.18 63.72 44.26
CA GLU A 56 72.70 62.60 45.08
C GLU A 56 71.21 62.33 44.85
N ALA A 57 70.36 63.36 44.83
CA ALA A 57 68.93 63.22 44.57
C ALA A 57 68.63 62.76 43.13
N GLU A 58 69.38 63.24 42.14
CA GLU A 58 69.27 62.78 40.74
C GLU A 58 69.73 61.31 40.60
N GLY A 59 70.77 60.90 41.34
CA GLY A 59 71.22 59.52 41.40
C GLY A 59 70.18 58.58 42.04
N GLU A 60 69.55 59.00 43.14
CA GLU A 60 68.46 58.26 43.78
C GLU A 60 67.21 58.18 42.90
N ALA A 61 66.84 59.27 42.24
CA ALA A 61 65.71 59.28 41.31
C ALA A 61 65.94 58.33 40.12
N ARG A 62 67.15 58.30 39.55
CA ARG A 62 67.50 57.35 38.47
C ARG A 62 67.42 55.91 38.94
N ARG A 63 67.96 55.59 40.13
CA ARG A 63 67.86 54.25 40.70
C ARG A 63 66.42 53.79 40.91
N LEU A 64 65.56 54.67 41.44
CA LEU A 64 64.15 54.34 41.65
C LEU A 64 63.41 54.09 40.32
N VAL A 65 63.74 54.84 39.27
CA VAL A 65 63.18 54.62 37.93
C VAL A 65 63.68 53.30 37.34
N GLU A 66 64.98 53.02 37.43
CA GLU A 66 65.55 51.74 36.96
C GLU A 66 64.96 50.54 37.71
N GLU A 67 64.77 50.64 39.03
CA GLU A 67 64.12 49.60 39.84
C GLU A 67 62.64 49.44 39.48
N ALA A 68 61.92 50.53 39.21
CA ALA A 68 60.52 50.47 38.78
C ALA A 68 60.39 49.84 37.38
N ASP A 69 61.25 50.20 36.44
CA ASP A 69 61.27 49.63 35.08
C ASP A 69 61.65 48.15 35.09
N ALA A 70 62.61 47.75 35.95
CA ALA A 70 62.96 46.35 36.14
C ALA A 70 61.77 45.53 36.69
N ARG A 71 61.08 46.04 37.71
CA ARG A 71 59.88 45.39 38.28
C ARG A 71 58.73 45.35 37.28
N ALA A 72 58.52 46.40 36.50
CA ALA A 72 57.49 46.42 35.47
C ALA A 72 57.77 45.36 34.39
N THR A 73 59.03 45.25 33.95
CA THR A 73 59.45 44.23 32.99
C THR A 73 59.27 42.81 33.53
N GLU A 74 59.63 42.58 34.80
CA GLU A 74 59.45 41.28 35.46
C GLU A 74 57.96 40.89 35.57
N LEU A 75 57.10 41.83 35.94
CA LEU A 75 55.65 41.59 36.02
C LEU A 75 55.04 41.30 34.66
N VAL A 76 55.45 42.02 33.61
CA VAL A 76 55.00 41.75 32.23
C VAL A 76 55.46 40.37 31.78
N ALA A 77 56.73 40.01 32.01
CA ALA A 77 57.24 38.68 31.66
C ALA A 77 56.50 37.55 32.40
N ALA A 78 56.21 37.73 33.70
CA ALA A 78 55.43 36.76 34.47
C ALA A 78 53.98 36.65 33.97
N ALA A 79 53.36 37.77 33.57
CA ALA A 79 52.02 37.78 33.00
C ALA A 79 51.99 37.11 31.62
N GLU A 80 52.98 37.36 30.76
CA GLU A 80 53.13 36.71 29.46
C GLU A 80 53.36 35.20 29.58
N GLN A 81 54.20 34.77 30.52
CA GLN A 81 54.42 33.36 30.82
C GLN A 81 53.11 32.68 31.29
N THR A 82 52.36 33.35 32.17
CA THR A 82 51.06 32.85 32.64
C THR A 82 50.05 32.77 31.50
N ALA A 83 49.98 33.80 30.64
CA ALA A 83 49.11 33.80 29.47
C ALA A 83 49.51 32.73 28.45
N GLN A 84 50.80 32.40 28.34
CA GLN A 84 51.28 31.29 27.53
C GLN A 84 50.85 29.94 28.11
N GLN A 85 51.04 29.72 29.42
CA GLN A 85 50.59 28.49 30.10
C GLN A 85 49.08 28.28 29.96
N VAL A 86 48.28 29.34 30.09
CA VAL A 86 46.82 29.26 29.88
C VAL A 86 46.52 28.89 28.43
N ARG A 87 47.19 29.51 27.45
CA ARG A 87 47.01 29.16 26.02
C ARG A 87 47.38 27.71 25.73
N ASP A 88 48.48 27.22 26.28
CA ASP A 88 48.93 25.83 26.10
C ASP A 88 47.93 24.85 26.76
N SER A 89 47.40 25.19 27.94
CA SER A 89 46.38 24.35 28.60
C SER A 89 45.05 24.31 27.85
N VAL A 90 44.62 25.45 27.26
CA VAL A 90 43.41 25.52 26.45
C VAL A 90 43.60 24.76 25.14
N ALA A 91 44.77 24.87 24.51
CA ALA A 91 45.10 24.09 23.31
C ALA A 91 45.07 22.59 23.60
N GLY A 92 45.66 22.14 24.71
CA GLY A 92 45.62 20.72 25.11
C GLY A 92 44.21 20.21 25.41
N LEU A 93 43.36 21.02 26.05
CA LEU A 93 41.95 20.67 26.27
C LEU A 93 41.14 20.62 24.96
N GLN A 94 41.43 21.51 24.01
CA GLN A 94 40.80 21.48 22.69
C GLN A 94 41.22 20.23 21.91
N GLU A 95 42.50 19.87 21.92
CA GLU A 95 43.01 18.65 21.29
C GLU A 95 42.36 17.39 21.90
N GLN A 96 42.29 17.29 23.24
CA GLN A 96 41.60 16.18 23.92
C GLN A 96 40.12 16.10 23.56
N ALA A 97 39.41 17.24 23.53
CA ALA A 97 38.01 17.27 23.15
C ALA A 97 37.80 16.87 21.68
N GLU A 98 38.69 17.27 20.77
CA GLU A 98 38.65 16.89 19.36
C GLU A 98 38.89 15.38 19.17
N GLU A 99 39.84 14.80 19.91
CA GLU A 99 40.09 13.35 19.92
C GLU A 99 38.89 12.56 20.46
N GLU A 100 38.28 13.01 21.56
CA GLU A 100 37.08 12.37 22.12
C GLU A 100 35.88 12.46 21.17
N ILE A 101 35.67 13.62 20.54
CA ILE A 101 34.60 13.81 19.55
C ILE A 101 34.84 12.92 18.33
N ALA A 102 36.08 12.81 17.85
CA ALA A 102 36.43 11.94 16.73
C ALA A 102 36.20 10.46 17.09
N GLY A 103 36.60 10.05 18.30
CA GLY A 103 36.38 8.69 18.80
C GLY A 103 34.89 8.34 18.94
N LEU A 104 34.08 9.24 19.50
CA LEU A 104 32.64 9.06 19.64
C LEU A 104 31.94 9.03 18.27
N ARG A 105 32.37 9.86 17.31
CA ARG A 105 31.84 9.84 15.94
C ARG A 105 32.15 8.52 15.23
N SER A 106 33.39 8.06 15.30
CA SER A 106 33.79 6.78 14.69
C SER A 106 33.05 5.59 15.33
N ALA A 107 32.88 5.60 16.66
CA ALA A 107 32.09 4.58 17.35
C ALA A 107 30.61 4.61 16.93
N ALA A 108 30.01 5.80 16.83
CA ALA A 108 28.64 5.97 16.37
C ALA A 108 28.45 5.53 14.91
N GLU A 109 29.41 5.84 14.03
CA GLU A 109 29.42 5.39 12.63
C GLU A 109 29.49 3.87 12.55
N HIS A 110 30.40 3.22 13.29
CA HIS A 110 30.48 1.77 13.32
C HIS A 110 29.23 1.09 13.87
N VAL A 111 28.58 1.66 14.88
CA VAL A 111 27.30 1.14 15.38
C VAL A 111 26.22 1.30 14.32
N ALA A 112 26.12 2.46 13.67
CA ALA A 112 25.14 2.71 12.61
C ALA A 112 25.36 1.80 11.39
N GLU A 113 26.59 1.58 10.97
CA GLU A 113 26.94 0.64 9.89
C GLU A 113 26.57 -0.80 10.25
N ARG A 114 26.88 -1.24 11.48
CA ARG A 114 26.54 -2.58 11.94
C ARG A 114 25.03 -2.80 11.96
N THR A 115 24.27 -1.86 12.54
CA THR A 115 22.80 -1.95 12.57
C THR A 115 22.20 -1.91 11.16
N ARG A 116 22.75 -1.11 10.24
CA ARG A 116 22.32 -1.12 8.83
C ARG A 116 22.65 -2.44 8.15
N GLY A 117 23.82 -3.01 8.38
CA GLY A 117 24.23 -4.31 7.85
C GLY A 117 23.32 -5.43 8.33
N GLU A 118 23.10 -5.53 9.64
CA GLU A 118 22.21 -6.52 10.25
C GLU A 118 20.76 -6.38 9.73
N ALA A 119 20.24 -5.16 9.63
CA ALA A 119 18.92 -4.91 9.06
C ALA A 119 18.82 -5.27 7.57
N GLN A 120 19.88 -5.01 6.80
CA GLN A 120 19.96 -5.36 5.39
C GLN A 120 20.00 -6.89 5.21
N GLU A 121 20.83 -7.60 5.99
CA GLU A 121 20.93 -9.06 5.96
C GLU A 121 19.62 -9.74 6.38
N GLU A 122 18.93 -9.21 7.38
CA GLU A 122 17.61 -9.70 7.78
C GLU A 122 16.58 -9.47 6.67
N ALA A 123 16.59 -8.28 6.05
CA ALA A 123 15.71 -7.99 4.93
C ALA A 123 15.99 -8.88 3.70
N ASP A 124 17.26 -9.18 3.44
CA ASP A 124 17.67 -10.08 2.36
C ASP A 124 17.27 -11.53 2.66
N ARG A 125 17.38 -11.98 3.92
CA ARG A 125 16.87 -13.29 4.37
C ARG A 125 15.35 -13.41 4.20
N VAL A 126 14.59 -12.43 4.69
CA VAL A 126 13.12 -12.42 4.53
C VAL A 126 12.72 -12.41 3.05
N ARG A 127 13.43 -11.64 2.20
CA ARG A 127 13.19 -11.66 0.76
C ARG A 127 13.50 -13.03 0.16
N ALA A 128 14.61 -13.65 0.51
CA ALA A 128 14.98 -14.98 0.03
C ALA A 128 13.95 -16.04 0.44
N ASP A 129 13.49 -16.03 1.69
CA ASP A 129 12.46 -16.95 2.19
C ASP A 129 11.12 -16.73 1.48
N ALA A 130 10.71 -15.47 1.29
CA ALA A 130 9.50 -15.14 0.54
C ALA A 130 9.59 -15.58 -0.93
N HIS A 131 10.76 -15.45 -1.56
CA HIS A 131 10.99 -15.97 -2.91
C HIS A 131 10.94 -17.49 -2.95
N ALA A 132 11.54 -18.18 -1.97
CA ALA A 132 11.51 -19.64 -1.89
C ALA A 132 10.08 -20.17 -1.67
N GLU A 133 9.29 -19.55 -0.79
CA GLU A 133 7.88 -19.90 -0.60
C GLU A 133 7.04 -19.65 -1.87
N ARG A 134 7.32 -18.56 -2.59
CA ARG A 134 6.64 -18.27 -3.86
C ARG A 134 6.97 -19.33 -4.92
N GLU A 135 8.22 -19.75 -5.02
CA GLU A 135 8.63 -20.82 -5.94
C GLU A 135 7.93 -22.14 -5.56
N ARG A 136 7.94 -22.54 -4.29
CA ARG A 136 7.22 -23.75 -3.82
C ARG A 136 5.73 -23.69 -4.11
N ALA A 137 5.07 -22.57 -3.80
CA ALA A 137 3.66 -22.38 -4.10
C ALA A 137 3.38 -22.44 -5.62
N SER A 138 4.31 -21.96 -6.44
CA SER A 138 4.19 -22.04 -7.90
C SER A 138 4.38 -23.47 -8.43
N GLU A 139 5.33 -24.23 -7.87
CA GLU A 139 5.54 -25.65 -8.18
C GLU A 139 4.32 -26.49 -7.76
N ASP A 140 3.75 -26.21 -6.60
CA ASP A 140 2.53 -26.84 -6.10
C ASP A 140 1.34 -26.56 -7.01
N ALA A 141 1.18 -25.31 -7.44
CA ALA A 141 0.12 -24.94 -8.39
C ALA A 141 0.31 -25.62 -9.77
N ILE A 142 1.56 -25.74 -10.25
CA ILE A 142 1.86 -26.45 -11.50
C ILE A 142 1.55 -27.93 -11.36
N ARG A 143 1.94 -28.55 -10.24
CA ARG A 143 1.69 -29.96 -9.94
C ARG A 143 0.20 -30.24 -9.84
N LEU A 144 -0.56 -29.44 -9.09
CA LEU A 144 -2.02 -29.58 -8.98
C LEU A 144 -2.70 -29.44 -10.35
N ARG A 145 -2.23 -28.50 -11.18
CA ARG A 145 -2.75 -28.34 -12.55
C ARG A 145 -2.40 -29.54 -13.44
N SER A 146 -1.21 -30.12 -13.29
CA SER A 146 -0.81 -31.33 -14.02
C SER A 146 -1.69 -32.52 -13.61
N GLU A 147 -1.85 -32.75 -12.31
CA GLU A 147 -2.70 -33.81 -11.76
C GLU A 147 -4.15 -33.65 -12.21
N ALA A 148 -4.69 -32.43 -12.15
CA ALA A 148 -6.05 -32.14 -12.64
C ALA A 148 -6.20 -32.36 -14.15
N ASN A 149 -5.19 -32.01 -14.95
CA ASN A 149 -5.22 -32.28 -16.39
C ASN A 149 -5.13 -33.78 -16.70
N GLU A 150 -4.30 -34.53 -15.97
CA GLU A 150 -4.20 -35.98 -16.12
C GLU A 150 -5.48 -36.71 -15.70
N GLU A 151 -6.14 -36.22 -14.65
CA GLU A 151 -7.45 -36.73 -14.24
C GLU A 151 -8.55 -36.38 -15.26
N ALA A 152 -8.56 -35.15 -15.78
CA ALA A 152 -9.47 -34.77 -16.86
C ALA A 152 -9.27 -35.61 -18.13
N ASP A 153 -8.02 -35.90 -18.50
CA ASP A 153 -7.71 -36.75 -19.65
C ASP A 153 -8.07 -38.22 -19.40
N ARG A 154 -7.93 -38.72 -18.16
CA ARG A 154 -8.43 -40.05 -17.78
C ARG A 154 -9.95 -40.14 -17.92
N LEU A 155 -10.69 -39.19 -17.35
CA LEU A 155 -12.15 -39.14 -17.45
C LEU A 155 -12.63 -39.03 -18.91
N ARG A 156 -11.92 -38.28 -19.76
CA ARG A 156 -12.23 -38.23 -21.20
C ARG A 156 -12.03 -39.57 -21.88
N ARG A 157 -10.93 -40.28 -21.59
CA ARG A 157 -10.69 -41.62 -22.16
C ARG A 157 -11.74 -42.62 -21.70
N GLU A 158 -12.09 -42.63 -20.42
CA GLU A 158 -13.16 -43.48 -19.89
C GLU A 158 -14.50 -43.19 -20.58
N ALA A 159 -14.85 -41.90 -20.75
CA ALA A 159 -16.05 -41.51 -21.47
C ALA A 159 -16.01 -41.91 -22.97
N GLU A 160 -14.85 -41.81 -23.62
CA GLU A 160 -14.66 -42.26 -25.01
C GLU A 160 -14.78 -43.78 -25.15
N GLU A 161 -14.23 -44.54 -24.20
CA GLU A 161 -14.34 -46.00 -24.14
C GLU A 161 -15.78 -46.45 -23.90
N GLU A 162 -16.50 -45.82 -22.97
CA GLU A 162 -17.92 -46.08 -22.74
C GLU A 162 -18.77 -45.73 -23.97
N ALA A 163 -18.51 -44.60 -24.63
CA ALA A 163 -19.19 -44.22 -25.85
C ALA A 163 -18.91 -45.22 -26.99
N ALA A 164 -17.66 -45.69 -27.12
CA ALA A 164 -17.30 -46.71 -28.10
C ALA A 164 -17.98 -48.05 -27.80
N ALA A 165 -18.06 -48.46 -26.53
CA ALA A 165 -18.75 -49.68 -26.10
C ALA A 165 -20.27 -49.60 -26.38
N ALA A 166 -20.90 -48.47 -26.06
CA ALA A 166 -22.30 -48.21 -26.36
C ALA A 166 -22.57 -48.25 -27.87
N LYS A 167 -21.68 -47.66 -28.68
CA LYS A 167 -21.76 -47.70 -30.14
C LYS A 167 -21.64 -49.13 -30.67
N ALA A 168 -20.70 -49.92 -30.16
CA ALA A 168 -20.53 -51.31 -30.58
C ALA A 168 -21.75 -52.18 -30.23
N LEU A 169 -22.37 -51.96 -29.06
CA LEU A 169 -23.64 -52.60 -28.68
C LEU A 169 -24.78 -52.20 -29.63
N ALA A 170 -24.89 -50.92 -29.97
CA ALA A 170 -25.87 -50.42 -30.93
C ALA A 170 -25.66 -51.04 -32.33
N GLU A 171 -24.42 -51.06 -32.83
CA GLU A 171 -24.09 -51.68 -34.13
C GLU A 171 -24.42 -53.18 -34.13
N ARG A 172 -24.11 -53.88 -33.04
CA ARG A 172 -24.40 -55.31 -32.91
C ARG A 172 -25.91 -55.59 -32.88
N THR A 173 -26.67 -54.84 -32.09
CA THR A 173 -28.13 -54.99 -32.03
C THR A 173 -28.81 -54.68 -33.37
N VAL A 174 -28.33 -53.66 -34.09
CA VAL A 174 -28.80 -53.37 -35.45
C VAL A 174 -28.43 -54.51 -36.41
N SER A 175 -27.21 -55.03 -36.36
CA SER A 175 -26.78 -56.15 -37.20
C SER A 175 -27.59 -57.42 -36.91
N ASP A 176 -27.84 -57.73 -35.64
CA ASP A 176 -28.63 -58.89 -35.22
C ASP A 176 -30.08 -58.75 -35.70
N ALA A 177 -30.68 -57.55 -35.55
CA ALA A 177 -32.03 -57.27 -36.05
C ALA A 177 -32.14 -57.34 -37.58
N ILE A 178 -31.13 -56.87 -38.31
CA ILE A 178 -31.05 -57.02 -39.77
C ILE A 178 -30.97 -58.51 -40.14
N GLY A 179 -30.08 -59.27 -39.50
CA GLY A 179 -29.92 -60.70 -39.76
C GLY A 179 -31.19 -61.49 -39.44
N GLU A 180 -31.90 -61.14 -38.37
CA GLU A 180 -33.20 -61.75 -38.05
C GLU A 180 -34.28 -61.39 -39.08
N SER A 181 -34.34 -60.13 -39.52
CA SER A 181 -35.25 -59.70 -40.58
C SER A 181 -34.98 -60.42 -41.91
N GLU A 182 -33.71 -60.60 -42.28
CA GLU A 182 -33.32 -61.35 -43.48
C GLU A 182 -33.70 -62.82 -43.39
N ARG A 183 -33.50 -63.47 -42.23
CA ARG A 183 -33.97 -64.85 -41.99
C ARG A 183 -35.48 -64.96 -42.11
N LEU A 184 -36.23 -64.04 -41.48
CA LEU A 184 -37.69 -64.04 -41.55
C LEU A 184 -38.19 -63.87 -43.01
N ARG A 185 -37.52 -63.03 -43.80
CA ARG A 185 -37.79 -62.87 -45.24
C ARG A 185 -37.49 -64.14 -46.03
N ALA A 186 -36.36 -64.79 -45.76
CA ALA A 186 -35.99 -66.05 -46.39
C ALA A 186 -37.02 -67.15 -46.07
N ASP A 187 -37.35 -67.33 -44.79
CA ASP A 187 -38.34 -68.32 -44.32
C ASP A 187 -39.72 -68.06 -44.94
N THR A 188 -40.15 -66.79 -44.98
CA THR A 188 -41.43 -66.40 -45.61
C THR A 188 -41.42 -66.67 -47.13
N SER A 189 -40.30 -66.41 -47.80
CA SER A 189 -40.13 -66.70 -49.23
C SER A 189 -40.17 -68.20 -49.51
N GLU A 190 -39.46 -69.01 -48.72
CA GLU A 190 -39.51 -70.46 -48.81
C GLU A 190 -40.90 -71.00 -48.55
N TYR A 191 -41.58 -70.53 -47.50
CA TYR A 191 -42.95 -70.91 -47.18
C TYR A 191 -43.88 -70.57 -48.35
N SER A 192 -43.77 -69.37 -48.91
CA SER A 192 -44.53 -68.96 -50.09
C SER A 192 -44.25 -69.85 -51.31
N GLN A 193 -43.00 -70.27 -51.49
CA GLN A 193 -42.62 -71.18 -52.57
C GLN A 193 -43.19 -72.59 -52.36
N ARG A 194 -43.15 -73.13 -51.13
CA ARG A 194 -43.78 -74.41 -50.78
C ARG A 194 -45.29 -74.36 -51.05
N MET A 195 -45.97 -73.31 -50.59
CA MET A 195 -47.40 -73.12 -50.85
C MET A 195 -47.73 -73.05 -52.34
N ARG A 196 -46.87 -72.42 -53.16
CA ARG A 196 -47.05 -72.40 -54.63
C ARG A 196 -46.85 -73.79 -55.25
N THR A 197 -45.84 -74.54 -54.80
CA THR A 197 -45.61 -75.91 -55.27
C THR A 197 -46.77 -76.82 -54.89
N GLU A 198 -47.20 -76.79 -53.63
CA GLU A 198 -48.37 -77.57 -53.15
C GLU A 198 -49.65 -77.20 -53.91
N ALA A 199 -49.87 -75.90 -54.17
CA ALA A 199 -51.00 -75.47 -54.99
C ALA A 199 -50.90 -75.95 -56.44
N SER A 200 -49.70 -75.95 -57.03
CA SER A 200 -49.44 -76.47 -58.38
C SER A 200 -49.65 -77.98 -58.45
N ASP A 201 -49.18 -78.73 -57.45
CA ASP A 201 -49.33 -80.19 -57.37
C ASP A 201 -50.80 -80.57 -57.18
N ALA A 202 -51.54 -79.82 -56.35
CA ALA A 202 -52.98 -79.99 -56.19
C ALA A 202 -53.74 -79.72 -57.50
N LEU A 203 -53.33 -78.69 -58.26
CA LEU A 203 -53.89 -78.39 -59.58
C LEU A 203 -53.60 -79.52 -60.57
N ALA A 204 -52.36 -80.00 -60.64
CA ALA A 204 -51.97 -81.11 -61.51
C ALA A 204 -52.74 -82.40 -61.18
N SER A 205 -52.91 -82.72 -59.88
CA SER A 205 -53.73 -83.86 -59.45
C SER A 205 -55.18 -83.69 -59.87
N ALA A 206 -55.76 -82.51 -59.68
CA ALA A 206 -57.14 -82.23 -60.08
C ALA A 206 -57.33 -82.32 -61.61
N GLU A 207 -56.36 -81.85 -62.40
CA GLU A 207 -56.37 -81.99 -63.87
C GLU A 207 -56.24 -83.44 -64.32
N GLN A 208 -55.41 -84.22 -63.64
CA GLN A 208 -55.26 -85.65 -63.90
C GLN A 208 -56.57 -86.40 -63.62
N ASP A 209 -57.20 -86.14 -62.48
CA ASP A 209 -58.46 -86.77 -62.10
C ASP A 209 -59.61 -86.35 -63.04
N ALA A 210 -59.66 -85.07 -63.45
CA ALA A 210 -60.58 -84.61 -64.48
C ALA A 210 -60.34 -85.31 -65.83
N SER A 211 -59.08 -85.57 -66.19
CA SER A 211 -58.73 -86.30 -67.42
C SER A 211 -59.13 -87.77 -67.37
N LYS A 212 -58.94 -88.44 -66.22
CA LYS A 212 -59.43 -89.81 -65.99
C LYS A 212 -60.95 -89.89 -66.09
N ALA A 213 -61.66 -89.00 -65.39
CA ALA A 213 -63.12 -88.95 -65.44
C ALA A 213 -63.64 -88.73 -66.87
N ARG A 214 -62.98 -87.86 -67.66
CA ARG A 214 -63.32 -87.67 -69.09
C ARG A 214 -63.03 -88.91 -69.93
N ALA A 215 -61.96 -89.65 -69.65
CA ALA A 215 -61.63 -90.88 -70.36
C ALA A 215 -62.62 -92.01 -70.05
N GLU A 216 -62.98 -92.18 -68.78
CA GLU A 216 -64.00 -93.12 -68.31
C GLU A 216 -65.36 -92.80 -68.93
N ALA A 217 -65.79 -91.53 -68.89
CA ALA A 217 -67.04 -91.10 -69.52
C ALA A 217 -67.05 -91.37 -71.04
N ARG A 218 -65.91 -91.21 -71.74
CA ARG A 218 -65.80 -91.57 -73.16
C ARG A 218 -65.88 -93.08 -73.39
N GLN A 219 -65.27 -93.87 -72.52
CA GLN A 219 -65.32 -95.33 -72.60
C GLN A 219 -66.75 -95.83 -72.36
N ASP A 220 -67.45 -95.29 -71.37
CA ASP A 220 -68.85 -95.60 -71.11
C ASP A 220 -69.74 -95.17 -72.28
N ALA A 221 -69.55 -93.99 -72.85
CA ALA A 221 -70.27 -93.56 -74.04
C ALA A 221 -70.01 -94.48 -75.26
N ASN A 222 -68.78 -95.00 -75.40
CA ASN A 222 -68.46 -95.98 -76.44
C ASN A 222 -69.12 -97.33 -76.17
N ARG A 223 -69.12 -97.80 -74.92
CA ARG A 223 -69.79 -99.03 -74.50
C ARG A 223 -71.28 -98.98 -74.75
N ILE A 224 -71.95 -97.90 -74.33
CA ILE A 224 -73.38 -97.67 -74.58
C ILE A 224 -73.67 -97.68 -76.09
N ARG A 225 -72.82 -97.03 -76.91
CA ARG A 225 -72.97 -97.07 -78.38
C ARG A 225 -72.82 -98.47 -78.96
N SER A 226 -71.84 -99.24 -78.49
CA SER A 226 -71.65 -100.63 -78.93
C SER A 226 -72.79 -101.54 -78.50
N GLU A 227 -73.29 -101.40 -77.27
CA GLU A 227 -74.46 -102.12 -76.76
C GLU A 227 -75.72 -101.78 -77.56
N ALA A 228 -75.94 -100.50 -77.87
CA ALA A 228 -77.05 -100.04 -78.70
C ALA A 228 -76.95 -100.55 -80.15
N ALA A 229 -75.75 -100.56 -80.74
CA ALA A 229 -75.54 -101.14 -82.07
C ALA A 229 -75.84 -102.65 -82.08
N ALA A 230 -75.36 -103.40 -81.08
CA ALA A 230 -75.65 -104.83 -80.95
C ALA A 230 -77.13 -105.13 -80.69
N GLN A 231 -77.87 -104.22 -80.05
CA GLN A 231 -79.32 -104.31 -79.89
C GLN A 231 -80.04 -104.04 -81.22
N SER A 232 -79.59 -103.02 -81.97
CA SER A 232 -80.10 -102.72 -83.31
C SER A 232 -79.89 -103.89 -84.28
N ASP A 233 -78.71 -104.51 -84.28
CA ASP A 233 -78.41 -105.66 -85.14
C ASP A 233 -79.29 -106.88 -84.79
N ARG A 234 -79.56 -107.10 -83.49
CA ARG A 234 -80.50 -108.14 -83.04
C ARG A 234 -81.92 -107.89 -83.52
N LEU A 235 -82.43 -106.67 -83.37
CA LEU A 235 -83.76 -106.30 -83.85
C LEU A 235 -83.88 -106.45 -85.38
N MET A 236 -82.82 -106.11 -86.12
CA MET A 236 -82.77 -106.32 -87.57
C MET A 236 -82.78 -107.81 -87.95
N ALA A 237 -82.05 -108.66 -87.22
CA ALA A 237 -82.05 -110.10 -87.44
C ALA A 237 -83.42 -110.74 -87.10
N GLU A 238 -84.06 -110.31 -86.01
CA GLU A 238 -85.42 -110.73 -85.64
C GLU A 238 -86.44 -110.33 -86.72
N ALA A 239 -86.36 -109.10 -87.22
CA ALA A 239 -87.23 -108.62 -88.31
C ALA A 239 -87.01 -109.39 -89.63
N ALA A 240 -85.76 -109.73 -89.96
CA ALA A 240 -85.43 -110.53 -91.14
C ALA A 240 -85.99 -111.96 -91.04
N ASN A 241 -85.83 -112.60 -89.87
CA ASN A 241 -86.37 -113.93 -89.61
C ASN A 241 -87.91 -113.97 -89.67
N GLU A 242 -88.57 -112.94 -89.13
CA GLU A 242 -90.03 -112.82 -89.22
C GLU A 242 -90.49 -112.60 -90.67
N SER A 243 -89.75 -111.81 -91.46
CA SER A 243 -90.01 -111.67 -92.90
C SER A 243 -89.87 -112.98 -93.66
N ASP A 244 -88.90 -113.82 -93.31
CA ASP A 244 -88.69 -115.13 -93.94
C ASP A 244 -89.76 -116.13 -93.52
N ARG A 245 -90.25 -116.06 -92.27
CA ARG A 245 -91.39 -116.86 -91.78
C ARG A 245 -92.66 -116.57 -92.57
N VAL A 246 -93.00 -115.29 -92.77
CA VAL A 246 -94.18 -114.87 -93.54
C VAL A 246 -94.08 -115.30 -95.01
N ARG A 247 -92.88 -115.27 -95.63
CA ARG A 247 -92.70 -115.78 -96.99
C ARG A 247 -92.91 -117.29 -97.10
N ASN A 248 -92.45 -118.06 -96.11
CA ASN A 248 -92.60 -119.51 -96.10
C ASN A 248 -94.05 -119.94 -95.84
N GLU A 249 -94.76 -119.23 -94.95
CA GLU A 249 -96.19 -119.44 -94.71
C GLU A 249 -97.03 -119.12 -95.96
N ALA A 250 -96.68 -118.07 -96.71
CA ALA A 250 -97.33 -117.73 -97.98
C ALA A 250 -97.07 -118.76 -99.09
N ALA A 251 -95.89 -119.38 -99.13
CA ALA A 251 -95.55 -120.43 -100.10
C ALA A 251 -96.34 -121.74 -99.84
N GLN A 252 -96.51 -122.13 -98.56
CA GLN A 252 -97.27 -123.33 -98.19
C GLN A 252 -98.77 -123.19 -98.49
N ALA A 253 -99.35 -122.00 -98.30
CA ALA A 253 -100.74 -121.73 -98.65
C ALA A 253 -101.02 -121.85 -100.17
N SER A 254 -100.03 -121.51 -101.00
CA SER A 254 -100.13 -121.64 -102.46
C SER A 254 -100.06 -123.11 -102.93
N GLU A 255 -99.39 -123.98 -102.19
CA GLU A 255 -99.22 -125.39 -102.57
C GLU A 255 -100.45 -126.23 -102.20
N GLN A 256 -101.14 -125.92 -101.09
CA GLN A 256 -102.40 -126.56 -100.69
C GLN A 256 -103.55 -126.28 -101.68
N LEU A 257 -103.60 -125.09 -102.26
CA LEU A 257 -104.61 -124.68 -103.25
C LEU A 257 -104.52 -125.45 -104.58
N VAL A 258 -103.35 -126.00 -104.93
CA VAL A 258 -103.12 -126.76 -106.17
C VAL A 258 -103.49 -128.24 -106.01
N VAL A 259 -103.35 -128.80 -104.80
CA VAL A 259 -103.68 -130.21 -104.49
C VAL A 259 -105.20 -130.42 -104.40
N GLU A 260 -105.94 -129.46 -103.85
CA GLU A 260 -107.41 -129.52 -103.78
C GLU A 260 -108.07 -129.38 -105.17
N ALA A 261 -107.49 -128.57 -106.07
CA ALA A 261 -107.98 -128.40 -107.44
C ALA A 261 -107.82 -129.68 -108.32
N THR A 262 -106.86 -130.55 -107.98
CA THR A 262 -106.54 -131.75 -108.77
C THR A 262 -107.37 -132.98 -108.35
N THR A 263 -107.90 -132.97 -107.13
CA THR A 263 -108.67 -134.10 -106.56
C THR A 263 -110.17 -134.03 -106.93
N GLU A 264 -110.72 -132.82 -107.10
CA GLU A 264 -112.13 -132.58 -107.50
C GLU A 264 -112.38 -132.84 -109.01
N ALA A 265 -111.32 -132.77 -109.84
CA ALA A 265 -111.38 -132.91 -111.30
C ALA A 265 -111.55 -134.36 -111.79
N ASN A 266 -111.17 -135.37 -111.01
CA ASN A 266 -111.23 -136.79 -111.41
C ASN A 266 -112.53 -137.51 -111.02
N ARG A 267 -113.36 -136.89 -110.16
CA ARG A 267 -114.65 -137.47 -109.71
C ARG A 267 -115.84 -137.13 -110.65
N ARG A 268 -115.71 -136.09 -111.50
CA ARG A 268 -116.76 -135.64 -112.44
C ARG A 268 -116.70 -136.26 -113.85
N ARG A 269 -115.83 -137.25 -114.10
CA ARG A 269 -115.64 -137.87 -115.43
C ARG A 269 -116.26 -139.26 -115.60
N SER A 270 -116.87 -139.84 -114.55
CA SER A 270 -117.49 -141.17 -114.61
C SER A 270 -118.97 -141.17 -115.03
N ASP A 271 -119.69 -140.04 -114.97
CA ASP A 271 -121.16 -140.02 -115.10
C ASP A 271 -121.73 -139.16 -116.24
N SER A 272 -120.92 -138.67 -117.18
CA SER A 272 -121.42 -137.86 -118.32
C SER A 272 -120.97 -138.36 -119.69
N THR A 273 -120.93 -139.69 -119.86
CA THR A 273 -120.82 -140.37 -121.17
C THR A 273 -122.18 -140.68 -121.82
N GLU A 274 -123.29 -140.12 -121.31
CA GLU A 274 -124.64 -140.48 -121.80
C GLU A 274 -125.54 -139.30 -122.27
N GLN A 275 -125.08 -138.06 -122.22
CA GLN A 275 -125.80 -136.89 -122.80
C GLN A 275 -124.93 -136.05 -123.73
N ALA A 276 -124.40 -136.70 -124.77
CA ALA A 276 -123.53 -136.07 -125.75
C ALA A 276 -124.25 -135.20 -126.80
N ASP A 277 -125.51 -135.40 -127.20
CA ASP A 277 -125.90 -134.97 -128.56
C ASP A 277 -127.01 -133.93 -128.73
N ARG A 278 -127.42 -133.16 -127.72
CA ARG A 278 -128.49 -132.16 -127.94
C ARG A 278 -128.22 -130.75 -127.45
N MET A 279 -127.84 -129.92 -128.40
CA MET A 279 -128.16 -128.49 -128.44
C MET A 279 -127.00 -127.55 -128.06
N LEU A 280 -125.98 -127.67 -128.89
CA LEU A 280 -125.32 -126.61 -129.66
C LEU A 280 -126.22 -125.46 -130.20
N ALA A 281 -127.28 -125.03 -129.50
CA ALA A 281 -128.23 -124.07 -130.04
C ALA A 281 -128.18 -122.65 -129.43
N GLU A 282 -127.74 -122.43 -128.17
CA GLU A 282 -128.04 -121.13 -127.53
C GLU A 282 -126.83 -120.47 -126.84
N ALA A 283 -125.78 -120.28 -127.63
CA ALA A 283 -124.53 -119.59 -127.30
C ALA A 283 -124.60 -118.05 -127.25
N THR A 284 -125.65 -117.43 -126.68
CA THR A 284 -125.73 -115.93 -126.63
C THR A 284 -126.27 -115.31 -125.34
N GLY A 285 -126.62 -116.10 -124.31
CA GLY A 285 -127.11 -115.55 -123.03
C GLY A 285 -126.05 -115.31 -121.95
N GLU A 286 -124.83 -115.84 -122.12
CA GLU A 286 -123.86 -116.01 -121.02
C GLU A 286 -122.97 -114.78 -120.74
N SER A 287 -123.11 -113.68 -121.48
CA SER A 287 -122.18 -112.54 -121.36
C SER A 287 -122.56 -111.51 -120.28
N GLU A 288 -123.82 -111.45 -119.84
CA GLU A 288 -124.28 -110.33 -119.00
C GLU A 288 -124.22 -110.61 -117.49
N ARG A 289 -124.16 -111.86 -117.05
CA ARG A 289 -124.22 -112.19 -115.61
C ARG A 289 -122.88 -112.04 -114.87
N LEU A 290 -121.74 -112.15 -115.58
CA LEU A 290 -120.39 -112.12 -115.01
C LEU A 290 -119.85 -110.70 -114.73
N ARG A 291 -120.56 -109.63 -115.10
CA ARG A 291 -120.12 -108.24 -114.83
C ARG A 291 -120.53 -107.70 -113.45
N ALA A 292 -121.49 -108.31 -112.77
CA ALA A 292 -122.02 -107.77 -111.51
C ALA A 292 -121.18 -108.13 -110.26
N GLU A 293 -120.50 -109.28 -110.24
CA GLU A 293 -119.76 -109.76 -109.04
C GLU A 293 -118.31 -109.23 -108.93
N ALA A 294 -117.77 -108.62 -109.99
CA ALA A 294 -116.40 -108.08 -110.00
C ALA A 294 -116.27 -106.68 -109.36
N ALA A 295 -117.37 -105.96 -109.13
CA ALA A 295 -117.36 -104.59 -108.62
C ALA A 295 -117.19 -104.50 -107.08
N GLU A 296 -117.57 -105.53 -106.32
CA GLU A 296 -117.56 -105.49 -104.85
C GLU A 296 -116.16 -105.77 -104.25
N ARG A 297 -115.31 -106.54 -104.96
CA ARG A 297 -113.96 -106.89 -104.49
C ARG A 297 -112.88 -105.83 -104.73
N LEU A 298 -113.15 -104.83 -105.57
CA LEU A 298 -112.22 -103.71 -105.82
C LEU A 298 -112.37 -102.58 -104.79
N ALA A 299 -113.51 -102.48 -104.10
CA ALA A 299 -113.77 -101.46 -103.08
C ALA A 299 -113.06 -101.75 -101.73
N SER A 300 -112.93 -103.02 -101.31
CA SER A 300 -112.29 -103.37 -100.03
C SER A 300 -110.76 -103.34 -100.08
N ALA A 301 -110.16 -103.54 -101.25
CA ALA A 301 -108.71 -103.51 -101.43
C ALA A 301 -108.12 -102.08 -101.38
N GLN A 302 -108.89 -101.06 -101.78
CA GLN A 302 -108.46 -99.65 -101.74
C GLN A 302 -108.52 -99.05 -100.33
N GLU A 303 -109.43 -99.52 -99.47
CA GLU A 303 -109.58 -99.02 -98.08
C GLU A 303 -108.47 -99.51 -97.14
N HIS A 304 -107.82 -100.63 -97.46
CA HIS A 304 -106.66 -101.13 -96.71
C HIS A 304 -105.37 -100.39 -97.06
N ALA A 305 -105.17 -100.00 -98.32
CA ALA A 305 -103.96 -99.28 -98.76
C ALA A 305 -103.86 -97.85 -98.18
N VAL A 306 -105.01 -97.18 -97.97
CA VAL A 306 -105.05 -95.84 -97.34
C VAL A 306 -104.68 -95.92 -95.85
N ARG A 307 -105.21 -96.91 -95.12
CA ARG A 307 -104.89 -97.12 -93.69
C ARG A 307 -103.40 -97.37 -93.44
N THR A 308 -102.74 -98.15 -94.30
CA THR A 308 -101.30 -98.43 -94.14
C THR A 308 -100.43 -97.19 -94.39
N HIS A 309 -100.87 -96.26 -95.24
CA HIS A 309 -100.12 -95.02 -95.49
C HIS A 309 -100.32 -93.98 -94.36
N GLU A 310 -101.52 -93.93 -93.77
CA GLU A 310 -101.81 -93.10 -92.60
C GLU A 310 -101.06 -93.58 -91.34
N GLU A 311 -100.93 -94.88 -91.12
CA GLU A 311 -100.13 -95.43 -90.00
C GLU A 311 -98.63 -95.17 -90.18
N ALA A 312 -98.10 -95.29 -91.40
CA ALA A 312 -96.69 -95.02 -91.69
C ALA A 312 -96.31 -93.53 -91.54
N THR A 313 -97.23 -92.62 -91.88
CA THR A 313 -97.02 -91.17 -91.69
C THR A 313 -97.13 -90.77 -90.22
N ARG A 314 -98.03 -91.40 -89.45
CA ARG A 314 -98.14 -91.19 -88.01
C ARG A 314 -96.88 -91.66 -87.26
N LEU A 315 -96.34 -92.82 -87.62
CA LEU A 315 -95.11 -93.34 -87.01
C LEU A 315 -93.88 -92.45 -87.26
N ARG A 316 -93.80 -91.82 -88.44
CA ARG A 316 -92.74 -90.83 -88.75
C ARG A 316 -92.87 -89.56 -87.91
N ALA A 317 -94.08 -89.03 -87.77
CA ALA A 317 -94.33 -87.85 -86.95
C ALA A 317 -94.04 -88.10 -85.46
N GLU A 318 -94.41 -89.29 -84.96
CA GLU A 318 -94.10 -89.72 -83.58
C GLU A 318 -92.58 -89.86 -83.36
N ALA A 319 -91.83 -90.40 -84.35
CA ALA A 319 -90.38 -90.51 -84.28
C ALA A 319 -89.64 -89.16 -84.34
N GLU A 320 -90.13 -88.21 -85.15
CA GLU A 320 -89.58 -86.85 -85.21
C GLU A 320 -89.84 -86.06 -83.91
N SER A 321 -91.05 -86.17 -83.35
CA SER A 321 -91.40 -85.55 -82.06
C SER A 321 -90.53 -86.10 -80.92
N ALA A 322 -90.34 -87.41 -80.85
CA ALA A 322 -89.47 -88.03 -79.85
C ALA A 322 -88.01 -87.59 -80.00
N ALA A 323 -87.52 -87.40 -81.24
CA ALA A 323 -86.16 -86.91 -81.50
C ALA A 323 -85.98 -85.41 -81.17
N GLU A 324 -87.03 -84.60 -81.24
CA GLU A 324 -87.01 -83.20 -80.81
C GLU A 324 -87.11 -83.05 -79.29
N GLU A 325 -87.93 -83.85 -78.62
CA GLU A 325 -87.99 -83.88 -77.15
C GLU A 325 -86.65 -84.29 -76.53
N LEU A 326 -86.00 -85.34 -77.08
CA LEU A 326 -84.71 -85.80 -76.59
C LEU A 326 -83.60 -84.76 -76.80
N ARG A 327 -83.64 -84.02 -77.91
CA ARG A 327 -82.72 -82.89 -78.18
C ARG A 327 -82.97 -81.70 -77.26
N SER A 328 -84.22 -81.42 -76.91
CA SER A 328 -84.58 -80.36 -75.96
C SER A 328 -84.12 -80.71 -74.54
N GLN A 329 -84.33 -81.96 -74.11
CA GLN A 329 -83.90 -82.45 -72.80
C GLN A 329 -82.36 -82.42 -72.67
N ALA A 330 -81.63 -82.89 -73.68
CA ALA A 330 -80.17 -82.85 -73.68
C ALA A 330 -79.60 -81.41 -73.63
N ARG A 331 -80.28 -80.44 -74.25
CA ARG A 331 -79.89 -79.01 -74.18
C ARG A 331 -80.17 -78.42 -72.80
N GLN A 332 -81.33 -78.70 -72.21
CA GLN A 332 -81.65 -78.23 -70.86
C GLN A 332 -80.72 -78.82 -69.79
N GLU A 333 -80.32 -80.09 -69.93
CA GLU A 333 -79.34 -80.70 -69.02
C GLU A 333 -77.95 -80.08 -69.19
N ALA A 334 -77.52 -79.80 -70.42
CA ALA A 334 -76.25 -79.13 -70.67
C ALA A 334 -76.24 -77.70 -70.10
N ASP A 335 -77.33 -76.95 -70.24
CA ASP A 335 -77.46 -75.60 -69.69
C ASP A 335 -77.46 -75.61 -68.14
N ARG A 336 -78.14 -76.58 -67.51
CA ARG A 336 -78.09 -76.77 -66.05
C ARG A 336 -76.68 -77.03 -65.55
N VAL A 337 -75.93 -77.93 -66.19
CA VAL A 337 -74.56 -78.25 -65.78
C VAL A 337 -73.64 -77.04 -65.95
N LEU A 338 -73.84 -76.21 -66.98
CA LEU A 338 -73.07 -74.98 -67.17
C LEU A 338 -73.38 -73.91 -66.12
N ASP A 339 -74.64 -73.77 -65.73
CA ASP A 339 -75.05 -72.82 -64.70
C ASP A 339 -74.58 -73.26 -63.31
N GLU A 340 -74.67 -74.56 -62.98
CA GLU A 340 -74.11 -75.12 -61.74
C GLU A 340 -72.59 -74.96 -61.66
N ALA A 341 -71.88 -75.17 -62.79
CA ALA A 341 -70.43 -74.96 -62.85
C ALA A 341 -70.05 -73.47 -62.69
N ARG A 342 -70.84 -72.55 -63.25
CA ARG A 342 -70.64 -71.10 -63.10
C ARG A 342 -70.89 -70.64 -61.67
N GLU A 343 -71.94 -71.14 -61.04
CA GLU A 343 -72.31 -70.80 -59.67
C GLU A 343 -71.28 -71.33 -58.66
N ALA A 344 -70.80 -72.57 -58.85
CA ALA A 344 -69.70 -73.13 -58.06
C ALA A 344 -68.38 -72.34 -58.23
N ALA A 345 -68.07 -71.92 -59.45
CA ALA A 345 -66.88 -71.10 -59.73
C ALA A 345 -67.00 -69.66 -59.21
N ALA A 346 -68.21 -69.10 -59.15
CA ALA A 346 -68.48 -67.80 -58.53
C ALA A 346 -68.34 -67.89 -57.00
N LYS A 347 -68.88 -68.94 -56.39
CA LYS A 347 -68.80 -69.17 -54.94
C LYS A 347 -67.36 -69.34 -54.46
N ARG A 348 -66.55 -70.17 -55.15
CA ARG A 348 -65.11 -70.31 -54.82
C ARG A 348 -64.32 -69.01 -54.96
N ARG A 349 -64.68 -68.15 -55.92
CA ARG A 349 -64.04 -66.83 -56.08
C ARG A 349 -64.45 -65.85 -54.98
N ALA A 350 -65.70 -65.88 -54.54
CA ALA A 350 -66.18 -65.09 -53.41
C ALA A 350 -65.52 -65.55 -52.10
N ASP A 351 -65.48 -66.85 -51.83
CA ASP A 351 -64.87 -67.42 -50.62
C ASP A 351 -63.35 -67.12 -50.57
N ALA A 352 -62.64 -67.20 -51.71
CA ALA A 352 -61.22 -66.85 -51.78
C ALA A 352 -60.96 -65.34 -51.61
N ALA A 353 -61.83 -64.48 -52.14
CA ALA A 353 -61.75 -63.04 -51.94
C ALA A 353 -61.99 -62.65 -50.48
N GLU A 354 -62.99 -63.27 -49.83
CA GLU A 354 -63.30 -63.03 -48.42
C GLU A 354 -62.15 -63.48 -47.50
N GLN A 355 -61.52 -64.62 -47.78
CA GLN A 355 -60.32 -65.07 -47.05
C GLN A 355 -59.12 -64.14 -47.26
N ALA A 356 -58.92 -63.62 -48.47
CA ALA A 356 -57.87 -62.66 -48.76
C ALA A 356 -58.10 -61.33 -48.02
N ASP A 357 -59.33 -60.83 -48.00
CA ASP A 357 -59.70 -59.61 -47.28
C ASP A 357 -59.56 -59.78 -45.77
N GLN A 358 -59.92 -60.95 -45.21
CA GLN A 358 -59.72 -61.26 -43.80
C GLN A 358 -58.23 -61.31 -43.42
N LEU A 359 -57.38 -61.89 -44.26
CA LEU A 359 -55.92 -61.93 -44.03
C LEU A 359 -55.29 -60.53 -44.13
N ILE A 360 -55.70 -59.72 -45.10
CA ILE A 360 -55.22 -58.34 -45.25
C ILE A 360 -55.65 -57.48 -44.06
N ASN A 361 -56.90 -57.64 -43.58
CA ASN A 361 -57.38 -56.91 -42.41
C ASN A 361 -56.65 -57.32 -41.14
N LYS A 362 -56.44 -58.63 -40.90
CA LYS A 362 -55.64 -59.10 -39.77
C LYS A 362 -54.19 -58.61 -39.82
N ALA A 363 -53.55 -58.67 -41.00
CA ALA A 363 -52.19 -58.18 -41.18
C ALA A 363 -52.08 -56.65 -40.95
N ARG A 364 -53.08 -55.87 -41.40
CA ARG A 364 -53.15 -54.42 -41.13
C ARG A 364 -53.38 -54.12 -39.65
N GLU A 365 -54.21 -54.90 -38.99
CA GLU A 365 -54.52 -54.73 -37.57
C GLU A 365 -53.30 -55.08 -36.68
N GLU A 366 -52.58 -56.16 -37.00
CA GLU A 366 -51.31 -56.51 -36.35
C GLU A 366 -50.20 -55.49 -36.65
N ALA A 367 -50.11 -54.97 -37.87
CA ALA A 367 -49.16 -53.91 -38.20
C ALA A 367 -49.46 -52.61 -37.44
N LEU A 368 -50.74 -52.22 -37.36
CA LEU A 368 -51.17 -51.06 -36.59
C LEU A 368 -50.88 -51.25 -35.09
N ARG A 369 -51.17 -52.43 -34.55
CA ARG A 369 -50.92 -52.75 -33.14
C ARG A 369 -49.43 -52.67 -32.80
N THR A 370 -48.58 -53.28 -33.62
CA THR A 370 -47.12 -53.23 -33.44
C THR A 370 -46.59 -51.81 -33.56
N ALA A 371 -47.12 -51.00 -34.49
CA ALA A 371 -46.76 -49.58 -34.60
C ALA A 371 -47.17 -48.77 -33.37
N THR A 372 -48.37 -49.01 -32.83
CA THR A 372 -48.89 -48.31 -31.65
C THR A 372 -48.11 -48.70 -30.38
N GLU A 373 -47.75 -49.99 -30.25
CA GLU A 373 -46.90 -50.48 -29.15
C GLU A 373 -45.48 -49.91 -29.23
N ALA A 374 -44.91 -49.77 -30.44
CA ALA A 374 -43.62 -49.13 -30.66
C ALA A 374 -43.64 -47.62 -30.36
N GLU A 375 -44.71 -46.91 -30.74
CA GLU A 375 -44.91 -45.49 -30.36
C GLU A 375 -45.02 -45.34 -28.83
N GLY A 376 -45.79 -46.19 -28.15
CA GLY A 376 -45.90 -46.18 -26.69
C GLY A 376 -44.57 -46.45 -25.98
N GLN A 377 -43.74 -47.37 -26.50
CA GLN A 377 -42.40 -47.62 -25.98
C GLN A 377 -41.45 -46.43 -26.24
N SER A 378 -41.56 -45.78 -27.40
CA SER A 378 -40.77 -44.58 -27.70
C SER A 378 -41.15 -43.40 -26.79
N ASP A 379 -42.44 -43.16 -26.58
CA ASP A 379 -42.94 -42.10 -25.71
C ASP A 379 -42.53 -42.31 -24.25
N THR A 380 -42.54 -43.56 -23.77
CA THR A 380 -42.08 -43.88 -22.42
C THR A 380 -40.57 -43.72 -22.28
N MET A 381 -39.77 -44.11 -23.28
CA MET A 381 -38.33 -43.86 -23.31
C MET A 381 -37.99 -42.36 -23.35
N VAL A 382 -38.67 -41.59 -24.21
CA VAL A 382 -38.48 -40.13 -24.31
C VAL A 382 -38.94 -39.44 -23.03
N GLY A 383 -40.04 -39.89 -22.41
CA GLY A 383 -40.51 -39.41 -21.11
C GLY A 383 -39.52 -39.68 -19.98
N ALA A 384 -38.91 -40.86 -19.95
CA ALA A 384 -37.86 -41.22 -18.98
C ALA A 384 -36.59 -40.37 -19.20
N ALA A 385 -36.13 -40.24 -20.44
CA ALA A 385 -34.97 -39.43 -20.79
C ALA A 385 -35.18 -37.94 -20.45
N ARG A 386 -36.38 -37.39 -20.69
CA ARG A 386 -36.72 -36.01 -20.31
C ARG A 386 -36.74 -35.81 -18.80
N LYS A 387 -37.32 -36.75 -18.04
CA LYS A 387 -37.29 -36.70 -16.56
C LYS A 387 -35.87 -36.74 -16.04
N GLU A 388 -35.03 -37.58 -16.61
CA GLU A 388 -33.63 -37.72 -16.21
C GLU A 388 -32.81 -36.47 -16.54
N ALA A 389 -33.01 -35.88 -17.72
CA ALA A 389 -32.40 -34.60 -18.08
C ALA A 389 -32.83 -33.45 -17.13
N VAL A 390 -34.11 -33.40 -16.74
CA VAL A 390 -34.60 -32.43 -15.76
C VAL A 390 -33.99 -32.69 -14.37
N ARG A 391 -33.84 -33.95 -13.96
CA ARG A 391 -33.19 -34.32 -12.70
C ARG A 391 -31.74 -33.85 -12.67
N ILE A 392 -30.95 -34.20 -13.69
CA ILE A 392 -29.54 -33.83 -13.81
C ILE A 392 -29.37 -32.30 -13.82
N THR A 393 -30.20 -31.58 -14.59
CA THR A 393 -30.13 -30.10 -14.62
C THR A 393 -30.51 -29.48 -13.28
N SER A 394 -31.49 -30.03 -12.58
CA SER A 394 -31.87 -29.55 -11.24
C SER A 394 -30.77 -29.81 -10.21
N GLU A 395 -30.16 -31.00 -10.21
CA GLU A 395 -29.06 -31.37 -9.32
C GLU A 395 -27.83 -30.51 -9.60
N ALA A 396 -27.43 -30.35 -10.87
CA ALA A 396 -26.33 -29.47 -11.25
C ALA A 396 -26.58 -28.00 -10.89
N THR A 397 -27.83 -27.53 -10.96
CA THR A 397 -28.19 -26.17 -10.55
C THR A 397 -28.10 -25.99 -9.03
N VAL A 398 -28.54 -26.98 -8.26
CA VAL A 398 -28.41 -26.96 -6.79
C VAL A 398 -26.95 -27.03 -6.39
N GLU A 399 -26.17 -27.95 -6.96
CA GLU A 399 -24.74 -28.05 -6.71
C GLU A 399 -24.02 -26.74 -7.06
N GLY A 400 -24.27 -26.18 -8.25
CA GLY A 400 -23.73 -24.89 -8.67
C GLY A 400 -24.05 -23.76 -7.69
N ASN A 401 -25.31 -23.65 -7.27
CA ASN A 401 -25.73 -22.63 -6.30
C ASN A 401 -25.07 -22.85 -4.92
N THR A 402 -24.96 -24.09 -4.45
CA THR A 402 -24.31 -24.39 -3.16
C THR A 402 -22.82 -24.09 -3.19
N LEU A 403 -22.14 -24.32 -4.32
CA LEU A 403 -20.73 -23.99 -4.51
C LEU A 403 -20.51 -22.48 -4.52
N VAL A 404 -21.41 -21.72 -5.16
CA VAL A 404 -21.39 -20.25 -5.15
C VAL A 404 -21.63 -19.70 -3.74
N GLU A 405 -22.61 -20.22 -3.00
CA GLU A 405 -22.87 -19.79 -1.61
C GLU A 405 -21.72 -20.14 -0.67
N ARG A 406 -21.07 -21.31 -0.85
CA ARG A 406 -19.86 -21.66 -0.11
C ARG A 406 -18.71 -20.71 -0.41
N ALA A 407 -18.45 -20.43 -1.69
CA ALA A 407 -17.42 -19.47 -2.10
C ALA A 407 -17.69 -18.04 -1.58
N ARG A 408 -18.97 -17.61 -1.51
CA ARG A 408 -19.34 -16.34 -0.88
C ARG A 408 -19.06 -16.33 0.61
N THR A 409 -19.42 -17.41 1.30
CA THR A 409 -19.18 -17.55 2.74
C THR A 409 -17.67 -17.54 3.04
N ASP A 410 -16.87 -18.27 2.28
CA ASP A 410 -15.41 -18.30 2.43
C ASP A 410 -14.80 -16.91 2.15
N ALA A 411 -15.30 -16.18 1.14
CA ALA A 411 -14.87 -14.82 0.86
C ALA A 411 -15.26 -13.84 1.99
N ASP A 412 -16.46 -13.97 2.56
CA ASP A 412 -16.90 -13.16 3.70
C ASP A 412 -16.06 -13.47 4.96
N GLU A 413 -15.74 -14.73 5.22
CA GLU A 413 -14.83 -15.12 6.31
C GLU A 413 -13.43 -14.52 6.13
N LEU A 414 -12.87 -14.57 4.91
CA LEU A 414 -11.59 -13.95 4.60
C LEU A 414 -11.64 -12.43 4.79
N LEU A 415 -12.73 -11.76 4.37
CA LEU A 415 -12.91 -10.32 4.57
C LEU A 415 -13.03 -9.96 6.06
N VAL A 416 -13.75 -10.76 6.84
CA VAL A 416 -13.84 -10.57 8.30
C VAL A 416 -12.50 -10.82 8.97
N GLY A 417 -11.76 -11.86 8.56
CA GLY A 417 -10.39 -12.15 9.01
C GLY A 417 -9.45 -10.98 8.75
N ALA A 418 -9.39 -10.50 7.50
CA ALA A 418 -8.57 -9.35 7.11
C ALA A 418 -8.93 -8.07 7.88
N ARG A 419 -10.21 -7.84 8.17
CA ARG A 419 -10.66 -6.71 9.00
C ARG A 419 -10.22 -6.85 10.46
N ARG A 420 -10.29 -8.05 11.02
CA ARG A 420 -9.79 -8.33 12.38
C ARG A 420 -8.28 -8.09 12.45
N ASP A 421 -7.52 -8.62 11.50
CA ASP A 421 -6.07 -8.45 11.44
C ASP A 421 -5.68 -6.98 11.27
N ALA A 422 -6.38 -6.24 10.39
CA ALA A 422 -6.16 -4.80 10.24
C ALA A 422 -6.45 -4.02 11.52
N THR A 423 -7.46 -4.43 12.30
CA THR A 423 -7.79 -3.81 13.59
C THR A 423 -6.71 -4.14 14.63
N ALA A 424 -6.28 -5.40 14.71
CA ALA A 424 -5.21 -5.82 15.61
C ALA A 424 -3.87 -5.12 15.30
N ILE A 425 -3.54 -4.92 14.03
CA ILE A 425 -2.35 -4.15 13.62
C ILE A 425 -2.45 -2.70 14.07
N ARG A 426 -3.63 -2.07 13.94
CA ARG A 426 -3.84 -0.69 14.42
C ARG A 426 -3.71 -0.58 15.94
N GLU A 427 -4.34 -1.47 16.69
CA GLU A 427 -4.20 -1.52 18.15
C GLU A 427 -2.74 -1.67 18.56
N ARG A 428 -1.99 -2.57 17.91
CA ARG A 428 -0.56 -2.77 18.18
C ARG A 428 0.27 -1.53 17.83
N ALA A 429 -0.06 -0.84 16.74
CA ALA A 429 0.59 0.41 16.37
C ALA A 429 0.29 1.54 17.37
N GLU A 430 -0.94 1.62 17.87
CA GLU A 430 -1.33 2.56 18.92
C GLU A 430 -0.64 2.26 20.25
N GLU A 431 -0.51 0.99 20.64
CA GLU A 431 0.26 0.58 21.81
C GLU A 431 1.75 0.96 21.69
N LEU A 432 2.36 0.69 20.54
CA LEU A 432 3.76 1.06 20.29
C LEU A 432 3.94 2.57 20.32
N ARG A 433 2.98 3.32 19.76
CA ARG A 433 2.99 4.78 19.80
C ARG A 433 2.87 5.30 21.23
N ALA A 434 1.97 4.77 22.03
CA ALA A 434 1.83 5.16 23.44
C ALA A 434 3.10 4.86 24.26
N ARG A 435 3.76 3.72 24.01
CA ARG A 435 5.05 3.40 24.63
C ARG A 435 6.14 4.39 24.23
N LEU A 436 6.25 4.71 22.94
CA LEU A 436 7.23 5.70 22.46
C LEU A 436 6.95 7.10 23.00
N GLU A 437 5.69 7.53 23.07
CA GLU A 437 5.31 8.81 23.68
C GLU A 437 5.71 8.85 25.16
N SER A 438 5.47 7.76 25.92
CA SER A 438 5.92 7.64 27.31
C SER A 438 7.44 7.66 27.46
N GLU A 439 8.20 6.94 26.61
CA GLU A 439 9.67 6.96 26.63
C GLU A 439 10.22 8.34 26.31
N ILE A 440 9.61 9.06 25.37
CA ILE A 440 9.99 10.44 25.03
C ILE A 440 9.72 11.38 26.22
N GLU A 441 8.58 11.23 26.90
CA GLU A 441 8.28 12.01 28.10
C GLU A 441 9.28 11.73 29.22
N GLU A 442 9.64 10.47 29.47
CA GLU A 442 10.65 10.09 30.46
C GLU A 442 12.03 10.67 30.11
N LEU A 443 12.43 10.64 28.84
CA LEU A 443 13.67 11.25 28.37
C LEU A 443 13.65 12.77 28.54
N HIS A 444 12.53 13.43 28.24
CA HIS A 444 12.36 14.86 28.47
C HIS A 444 12.40 15.23 29.96
N GLU A 445 11.77 14.44 30.83
CA GLU A 445 11.88 14.63 32.27
C GLU A 445 13.30 14.43 32.78
N ARG A 446 14.00 13.37 32.32
CA ARG A 446 15.39 13.12 32.68
C ARG A 446 16.28 14.30 32.24
N ALA A 447 16.15 14.76 31.00
CA ALA A 447 16.89 15.92 30.50
C ALA A 447 16.59 17.20 31.30
N ARG A 448 15.33 17.43 31.72
CA ARG A 448 14.95 18.55 32.60
C ARG A 448 15.58 18.44 33.99
N ARG A 449 15.62 17.24 34.57
CA ARG A 449 16.27 17.00 35.87
C ARG A 449 17.78 17.24 35.77
N GLU A 450 18.44 16.66 34.76
CA GLU A 450 19.88 16.83 34.54
C GLU A 450 20.24 18.29 34.29
N THR A 451 19.48 19.01 33.45
CA THR A 451 19.71 20.46 33.24
C THR A 451 19.47 21.28 34.50
N SER A 452 18.46 20.94 35.32
CA SER A 452 18.25 21.61 36.61
C SER A 452 19.38 21.32 37.61
N GLU A 453 19.93 20.11 37.64
CA GLU A 453 21.06 19.74 38.50
C GLU A 453 22.35 20.41 38.05
N GLN A 454 22.60 20.49 36.74
CA GLN A 454 23.69 21.27 36.16
C GLN A 454 23.54 22.76 36.47
N MET A 455 22.34 23.32 36.41
CA MET A 455 22.10 24.71 36.82
C MET A 455 22.33 24.94 38.31
N LYS A 456 21.92 23.99 39.18
CA LYS A 456 22.18 24.08 40.63
C LYS A 456 23.67 24.03 40.94
N THR A 457 24.39 23.06 40.38
CA THR A 457 25.84 22.91 40.58
C THR A 457 26.63 24.10 40.02
N ALA A 458 26.22 24.63 38.86
CA ALA A 458 26.77 25.88 38.33
C ALA A 458 26.47 27.08 39.24
N GLY A 459 25.24 27.17 39.78
CA GLY A 459 24.83 28.20 40.75
C GLY A 459 25.66 28.14 42.03
N GLU A 460 25.80 26.96 42.64
CA GLU A 460 26.64 26.74 43.83
C GLU A 460 28.10 27.11 43.58
N ARG A 461 28.62 26.83 42.38
CA ARG A 461 29.98 27.22 41.98
C ARG A 461 30.11 28.74 41.85
N VAL A 462 29.13 29.41 41.25
CA VAL A 462 29.10 30.89 41.17
C VAL A 462 29.00 31.50 42.56
N ASP A 463 28.15 30.97 43.44
CA ASP A 463 28.00 31.45 44.82
C ASP A 463 29.29 31.28 45.62
N ASN A 464 29.98 30.14 45.48
CA ASN A 464 31.27 29.91 46.12
C ASN A 464 32.35 30.86 45.58
N LEU A 465 32.37 31.12 44.27
CA LEU A 465 33.28 32.10 43.68
C LEU A 465 32.98 33.53 44.15
N MET A 466 31.70 33.91 44.23
CA MET A 466 31.27 35.20 44.76
C MET A 466 31.66 35.35 46.24
N LYS A 467 31.47 34.31 47.04
CA LYS A 467 31.88 34.28 48.45
C LYS A 467 33.39 34.45 48.58
N ALA A 468 34.19 33.67 47.83
CA ALA A 468 35.64 33.80 47.82
C ALA A 468 36.10 35.20 47.36
N ALA A 469 35.44 35.78 46.35
CA ALA A 469 35.72 37.14 45.89
C ALA A 469 35.36 38.20 46.95
N THR A 470 34.24 38.03 47.68
CA THR A 470 33.88 38.92 48.79
C THR A 470 34.86 38.80 49.95
N GLU A 471 35.28 37.59 50.31
CA GLU A 471 36.28 37.37 51.36
C GLU A 471 37.62 37.99 50.97
N GLN A 472 38.10 37.81 49.73
CA GLN A 472 39.32 38.47 49.24
C GLN A 472 39.20 40.00 49.25
N ARG A 473 38.04 40.54 48.86
CA ARG A 473 37.79 41.98 48.91
C ARG A 473 37.83 42.49 50.35
N ASP A 474 37.18 41.79 51.27
CA ASP A 474 37.10 42.19 52.67
C ASP A 474 38.47 42.06 53.36
N GLU A 475 39.27 41.04 53.03
CA GLU A 475 40.68 40.92 53.42
C GLU A 475 41.54 42.05 52.86
N ALA A 476 41.35 42.41 51.58
CA ALA A 476 42.05 43.53 50.97
C ALA A 476 41.66 44.86 51.62
N GLU A 477 40.38 45.06 51.96
CA GLU A 477 39.89 46.24 52.67
C GLU A 477 40.45 46.30 54.11
N ALA A 478 40.54 45.16 54.80
CA ALA A 478 41.14 45.07 56.13
C ALA A 478 42.64 45.43 56.08
N LYS A 479 43.40 44.86 55.14
CA LYS A 479 44.81 45.20 54.91
C LYS A 479 44.99 46.68 54.54
N ALA A 480 44.10 47.24 53.72
CA ALA A 480 44.13 48.66 53.38
C ALA A 480 43.85 49.55 54.63
N LYS A 481 42.91 49.17 55.50
CA LYS A 481 42.65 49.87 56.76
C LYS A 481 43.83 49.78 57.73
N GLU A 482 44.48 48.63 57.82
CA GLU A 482 45.68 48.42 58.63
C GLU A 482 46.84 49.30 58.14
N LEU A 483 47.14 49.27 56.84
CA LEU A 483 48.15 50.15 56.23
C LEU A 483 47.82 51.64 56.44
N MET A 484 46.55 52.02 56.34
CA MET A 484 46.10 53.38 56.64
C MET A 484 46.29 53.75 58.12
N ALA A 485 46.05 52.82 59.05
CA ALA A 485 46.25 53.04 60.48
C ALA A 485 47.75 53.18 60.81
N GLU A 486 48.61 52.33 60.22
CA GLU A 486 50.06 52.43 60.34
C GLU A 486 50.58 53.75 59.76
N ALA A 487 50.14 54.13 58.55
CA ALA A 487 50.51 55.39 57.93
C ALA A 487 50.07 56.60 58.79
N ASN A 488 48.87 56.57 59.37
CA ASN A 488 48.41 57.61 60.29
C ASN A 488 49.18 57.65 61.61
N SER A 489 49.59 56.48 62.12
CA SER A 489 50.42 56.37 63.32
C SER A 489 51.81 56.95 63.07
N GLU A 490 52.45 56.61 61.95
CA GLU A 490 53.73 57.19 61.54
C GLU A 490 53.62 58.69 61.27
N ALA A 491 52.57 59.14 60.57
CA ALA A 491 52.30 60.56 60.39
C ALA A 491 52.12 61.28 61.74
N SER A 492 51.46 60.66 62.71
CA SER A 492 51.31 61.20 64.06
C SER A 492 52.62 61.23 64.83
N LYS A 493 53.48 60.20 64.72
CA LYS A 493 54.83 60.19 65.30
C LYS A 493 55.69 61.30 64.72
N VAL A 494 55.68 61.47 63.40
CA VAL A 494 56.39 62.55 62.70
C VAL A 494 55.86 63.92 63.15
N ARG A 495 54.54 64.08 63.26
CA ARG A 495 53.94 65.32 63.77
C ARG A 495 54.35 65.61 65.20
N ILE A 496 54.32 64.62 66.09
CA ILE A 496 54.76 64.76 67.50
C ILE A 496 56.25 65.10 67.56
N ALA A 497 57.10 64.46 66.76
CA ALA A 497 58.53 64.76 66.69
C ALA A 497 58.78 66.19 66.17
N ALA A 498 58.02 66.63 65.16
CA ALA A 498 58.09 68.00 64.65
C ALA A 498 57.63 69.02 65.71
N VAL A 499 56.55 68.74 66.45
CA VAL A 499 56.07 69.59 67.55
C VAL A 499 57.08 69.65 68.68
N LYS A 500 57.64 68.52 69.13
CA LYS A 500 58.70 68.50 70.16
C LYS A 500 59.92 69.30 69.73
N ARG A 501 60.31 69.24 68.46
CA ARG A 501 61.42 70.03 67.91
C ARG A 501 61.07 71.52 67.81
N ALA A 502 59.82 71.86 67.51
CA ALA A 502 59.35 73.24 67.56
C ALA A 502 59.33 73.77 69.02
N GLU A 503 58.86 72.98 69.98
CA GLU A 503 58.88 73.31 71.40
C GLU A 503 60.30 73.48 71.94
N SER A 504 61.25 72.62 71.54
CA SER A 504 62.65 72.77 71.94
C SER A 504 63.27 74.05 71.37
N LEU A 505 63.01 74.38 70.10
CA LEU A 505 63.46 75.63 69.48
C LEU A 505 62.82 76.86 70.14
N LEU A 506 61.53 76.78 70.52
CA LEU A 506 60.88 77.85 71.27
C LEU A 506 61.49 78.02 72.66
N LYS A 507 61.80 76.92 73.36
CA LYS A 507 62.45 76.96 74.67
C LYS A 507 63.89 77.50 74.60
N GLU A 508 64.62 77.18 73.54
CA GLU A 508 65.92 77.78 73.22
C GLU A 508 65.81 79.28 72.92
N ALA A 509 64.77 79.69 72.17
CA ALA A 509 64.49 81.10 71.92
C ALA A 509 64.10 81.86 73.20
N GLU A 510 63.32 81.24 74.09
CA GLU A 510 62.97 81.82 75.40
C GLU A 510 64.18 81.94 76.33
N THR A 511 65.07 80.95 76.35
CA THR A 511 66.31 81.02 77.14
C THR A 511 67.27 82.08 76.59
N LYS A 512 67.39 82.21 75.26
CA LYS A 512 68.14 83.31 74.63
C LYS A 512 67.51 84.66 74.94
N LYS A 513 66.18 84.80 74.86
CA LYS A 513 65.46 86.01 75.25
C LYS A 513 65.68 86.36 76.72
N ALA A 514 65.62 85.39 77.62
CA ALA A 514 65.89 85.59 79.05
C ALA A 514 67.35 85.99 79.30
N GLY A 515 68.29 85.43 78.54
CA GLY A 515 69.70 85.85 78.55
C GLY A 515 69.87 87.30 78.13
N LEU A 516 69.27 87.69 77.00
CA LEU A 516 69.30 89.08 76.49
C LEU A 516 68.63 90.07 77.46
N ILE A 517 67.55 89.68 78.13
CA ILE A 517 66.91 90.51 79.17
C ILE A 517 67.86 90.71 80.35
N ARG A 518 68.54 89.65 80.83
CA ARG A 518 69.53 89.77 81.92
C ARG A 518 70.71 90.66 81.52
N GLU A 519 71.19 90.56 80.29
CA GLU A 519 72.25 91.43 79.78
C GLU A 519 71.77 92.89 79.69
N ALA A 520 70.55 93.13 79.24
CA ALA A 520 69.95 94.46 79.20
C ALA A 520 69.74 95.03 80.62
N GLU A 521 69.30 94.23 81.58
CA GLU A 521 69.18 94.62 82.99
C GLU A 521 70.54 94.92 83.62
N LYS A 522 71.57 94.12 83.30
CA LYS A 522 72.94 94.37 83.75
C LYS A 522 73.49 95.67 83.16
N LEU A 523 73.36 95.89 81.85
CA LEU A 523 73.74 97.14 81.19
C LEU A 523 73.01 98.34 81.80
N ARG A 524 71.72 98.18 82.12
CA ARG A 524 70.95 99.23 82.78
C ARG A 524 71.44 99.50 84.21
N ALA A 525 71.76 98.46 84.97
CA ALA A 525 72.31 98.60 86.33
C ALA A 525 73.70 99.25 86.31
N ASP A 526 74.55 98.87 85.35
CA ASP A 526 75.87 99.47 85.13
C ASP A 526 75.73 100.96 84.73
N ALA A 527 74.80 101.29 83.83
CA ALA A 527 74.51 102.68 83.46
C ALA A 527 73.91 103.51 84.61
N GLU A 528 73.04 102.92 85.44
CA GLU A 528 72.51 103.59 86.65
C GLU A 528 73.62 103.79 87.70
N ALA A 529 74.56 102.86 87.83
CA ALA A 529 75.72 103.00 88.70
C ALA A 529 76.68 104.10 88.23
N GLU A 530 77.00 104.15 86.93
CA GLU A 530 77.80 105.22 86.33
C GLU A 530 77.11 106.58 86.49
N ALA A 531 75.82 106.68 86.17
CA ALA A 531 75.07 107.93 86.33
C ALA A 531 75.08 108.41 87.79
N LYS A 532 74.96 107.49 88.75
CA LYS A 532 75.04 107.80 90.17
C LYS A 532 76.43 108.27 90.58
N GLN A 533 77.48 107.64 90.06
CA GLN A 533 78.85 108.07 90.26
C GLN A 533 79.09 109.49 89.71
N THR A 534 78.60 109.78 88.50
CA THR A 534 78.71 111.12 87.90
C THR A 534 77.95 112.17 88.71
N VAL A 535 76.77 111.84 89.23
CA VAL A 535 75.98 112.74 90.09
C VAL A 535 76.67 112.94 91.44
N ASP A 536 77.26 111.91 92.03
CA ASP A 536 77.97 112.02 93.31
C ASP A 536 79.29 112.79 93.16
N GLU A 537 80.01 112.68 92.04
CA GLU A 537 81.13 113.55 91.68
C GLU A 537 80.67 115.00 91.49
N GLY A 538 79.59 115.23 90.75
CA GLY A 538 79.02 116.57 90.59
C GLY A 538 78.57 117.20 91.91
N LYS A 539 78.05 116.40 92.86
CA LYS A 539 77.73 116.85 94.22
C LYS A 539 78.97 117.18 95.03
N ARG A 540 80.06 116.40 94.91
CA ARG A 540 81.34 116.71 95.58
C ARG A 540 81.95 118.00 95.04
N GLU A 541 81.89 118.23 93.74
CA GLU A 541 82.32 119.49 93.14
C GLU A 541 81.46 120.67 93.60
N LEU A 542 80.14 120.46 93.70
CA LEU A 542 79.21 121.46 94.24
C LEU A 542 79.51 121.77 95.72
N ASP A 543 79.77 120.76 96.55
CA ASP A 543 80.12 120.94 97.97
C ASP A 543 81.45 121.67 98.14
N VAL A 544 82.43 121.44 97.26
CA VAL A 544 83.70 122.21 97.24
C VAL A 544 83.42 123.67 96.87
N LEU A 545 82.52 123.93 95.90
CA LEU A 545 82.13 125.29 95.53
C LEU A 545 81.33 126.00 96.64
N VAL A 546 80.46 125.27 97.36
CA VAL A 546 79.70 125.79 98.50
C VAL A 546 80.63 126.13 99.66
N ARG A 547 81.59 125.26 100.01
CA ARG A 547 82.61 125.57 101.04
C ARG A 547 83.47 126.77 100.65
N ARG A 548 83.87 126.88 99.38
CA ARG A 548 84.61 128.05 98.89
C ARG A 548 83.78 129.34 98.97
N ARG A 549 82.45 129.26 98.81
CA ARG A 549 81.52 130.38 99.01
C ARG A 549 81.35 130.72 100.49
N GLU A 550 81.29 129.73 101.37
CA GLU A 550 81.23 129.92 102.83
C GLU A 550 82.51 130.56 103.37
N ASP A 551 83.69 130.14 102.89
CA ASP A 551 84.97 130.76 103.25
C ASP A 551 85.06 132.22 102.79
N ILE A 552 84.56 132.54 101.58
CA ILE A 552 84.47 133.92 101.09
C ILE A 552 83.51 134.76 101.94
N ASN A 553 82.36 134.21 102.33
CA ASN A 553 81.39 134.91 103.18
C ASN A 553 81.91 135.12 104.62
N ALA A 554 82.66 134.16 105.18
CA ALA A 554 83.27 134.28 106.51
C ALA A 554 84.42 135.32 106.55
N GLU A 555 85.06 135.60 105.41
CA GLU A 555 86.05 136.66 105.28
C GLU A 555 85.39 138.04 105.12
N ILE A 556 84.21 138.11 104.48
CA ILE A 556 83.38 139.32 104.39
C ILE A 556 82.84 139.72 105.78
N SER A 557 82.37 138.75 106.59
CA SER A 557 81.86 139.01 107.94
C SER A 557 82.95 139.49 108.93
N ARG A 558 84.21 139.05 108.78
CA ARG A 558 85.32 139.51 109.65
C ARG A 558 85.81 140.92 109.35
N VAL A 559 85.62 141.42 108.12
CA VAL A 559 85.87 142.83 107.78
C VAL A 559 84.68 143.70 108.21
N GLN A 560 83.47 143.13 108.32
CA GLN A 560 82.27 143.82 108.79
C GLN A 560 82.22 143.98 110.33
N ASP A 561 82.70 142.99 111.11
CA ASP A 561 82.69 143.07 112.58
C ASP A 561 83.71 144.07 113.18
N VAL A 562 84.76 144.46 112.44
CA VAL A 562 85.73 145.49 112.89
C VAL A 562 85.23 146.92 112.59
N LEU A 563 84.19 147.06 111.77
CA LEU A 563 83.64 148.35 111.35
C LEU A 563 82.30 148.71 112.01
N GLU A 564 81.76 147.91 112.94
CA GLU A 564 80.49 148.16 113.66
C GLU A 564 80.68 148.67 115.12
N ALA A 565 81.88 149.14 115.48
CA ALA A 565 82.20 149.70 116.81
C ALA A 565 82.65 151.18 116.83
N LEU A 566 82.46 151.95 115.75
CA LEU A 566 82.59 153.42 115.75
C LEU A 566 81.53 154.06 114.85
N GLU A 567 80.76 155.01 115.41
CA GLU A 567 79.80 155.93 114.77
C GLU A 567 78.51 155.29 114.23
N SER A 568 77.28 155.61 114.68
CA SER A 568 76.54 156.88 114.75
C SER A 568 76.21 157.52 113.39
N PHE A 569 74.91 157.81 113.20
CA PHE A 569 74.25 158.73 112.24
C PHE A 569 73.65 158.22 110.91
N GLU A 570 72.42 158.72 110.69
CA GLU A 570 71.72 159.04 109.42
C GLU A 570 70.85 158.00 108.65
N ALA A 571 69.80 158.55 108.01
CA ALA A 571 68.66 157.93 107.32
C ALA A 571 68.84 158.04 105.75
N PRO A 572 67.82 157.90 104.85
CA PRO A 572 66.85 156.83 104.56
C PRO A 572 66.71 156.46 103.03
N THR A 573 65.82 155.49 102.72
CA THR A 573 65.07 155.21 101.44
C THR A 573 65.74 154.61 100.17
N GLY A 574 65.07 153.59 99.58
CA GLY A 574 64.69 153.58 98.14
C GLY A 574 65.13 152.43 97.20
N GLY A 575 64.17 151.59 96.78
CA GLY A 575 63.91 151.22 95.36
C GLY A 575 64.63 150.03 94.69
N GLY A 576 63.89 149.27 93.86
CA GLY A 576 64.45 148.58 92.66
C GLY A 576 63.96 147.16 92.32
N LYS A 577 63.13 147.05 91.26
CA LYS A 577 62.84 145.88 90.39
C LYS A 577 64.07 145.56 89.49
N PRO A 578 64.15 144.53 88.59
CA PRO A 578 63.08 144.03 87.68
C PRO A 578 63.14 142.53 87.19
N ALA A 579 62.15 142.18 86.35
CA ALA A 579 62.13 141.37 85.09
C ALA A 579 62.89 140.01 84.98
N GLY A 580 62.44 139.00 84.21
CA GLY A 580 61.31 138.87 83.28
C GLY A 580 61.51 137.68 82.30
N GLY A 581 60.41 137.24 81.65
CA GLY A 581 60.33 136.58 80.32
C GLY A 581 60.76 135.10 80.23
N SER A 582 60.33 134.26 79.27
CA SER A 582 59.35 134.31 78.15
C SER A 582 59.50 132.94 77.42
N ALA A 583 58.47 132.11 77.27
CA ALA A 583 57.60 131.91 76.09
C ALA A 583 58.22 131.29 74.80
N GLY A 584 57.46 130.35 74.20
CA GLY A 584 57.47 129.96 72.77
C GLY A 584 58.48 128.86 72.40
N GLY A 585 58.21 127.88 71.54
CA GLY A 585 57.10 127.61 70.64
C GLY A 585 57.59 126.78 69.44
N ALA A 586 56.80 125.77 69.07
CA ALA A 586 56.53 125.29 67.71
C ALA A 586 57.58 124.55 66.81
N LYS A 587 57.01 123.52 66.15
CA LYS A 587 57.20 123.02 64.77
C LYS A 587 58.30 121.98 64.44
N ALA A 588 57.78 120.84 63.96
CA ALA A 588 58.25 119.81 63.01
C ALA A 588 59.15 120.31 61.84
N PRO A 589 59.60 119.48 60.85
CA PRO A 589 59.36 118.04 60.58
C PRO A 589 60.59 117.25 60.03
N ALA A 590 60.31 116.03 59.57
CA ALA A 590 60.86 115.37 58.38
C ALA A 590 62.17 114.53 58.45
N ALA A 591 61.97 113.26 58.08
CA ALA A 591 62.65 112.53 57.01
C ALA A 591 63.92 111.69 57.29
N ALA A 592 63.71 110.40 57.03
CA ALA A 592 64.51 109.54 56.14
C ALA A 592 65.78 108.86 56.68
N GLY A 593 65.90 107.57 56.32
CA GLY A 593 67.16 106.85 56.17
C GLY A 593 67.26 105.57 57.00
N THR A 594 66.74 104.44 56.51
CA THR A 594 67.55 103.31 55.93
C THR A 594 68.27 102.45 56.98
N ARG A 595 67.75 101.26 57.29
CA ARG A 595 68.02 99.95 56.65
C ARG A 595 69.37 99.31 57.05
N SER A 596 69.27 98.25 57.83
CA SER A 596 70.14 97.06 57.90
C SER A 596 69.36 96.04 58.73
N GLY A 597 69.15 94.77 58.41
CA GLY A 597 69.69 93.89 57.38
C GLY A 597 69.47 92.45 57.87
N GLY A 598 68.99 91.58 56.97
CA GLY A 598 69.01 90.10 57.11
C GLY A 598 67.81 89.46 57.82
N LYS A 599 66.96 88.66 57.17
CA LYS A 599 67.17 87.25 56.70
C LYS A 599 67.40 86.28 57.87
N SER A 600 66.72 85.15 58.05
CA SER A 600 65.70 84.40 57.29
C SER A 600 65.15 83.28 58.19
N SER A 601 64.04 82.67 57.77
CA SER A 601 63.67 81.25 58.00
C SER A 601 63.23 80.90 59.43
N GLU A 602 62.17 80.16 59.73
CA GLU A 602 61.23 79.26 59.04
C GLU A 602 60.16 78.98 60.14
N ARG A 603 58.87 78.86 59.91
CA ARG A 603 58.11 78.27 58.80
C ARG A 603 56.87 79.09 58.46
#